data_AF-A0A953IDV1-F1
#
_entry.id   AF-A0A953IDV1-F1
#
_cell.length_a   1.000
_cell.length_b   1.000
_cell.length_c   1.000
_cell.angle_alpha   90.00
_cell.angle_beta   90.00
_cell.angle_gamma   90.00
#
_symmetry.space_group_name_H-M   'P 1'
#
loop_
_entity.id
_entity.type
_entity.pdbx_description
1 polymer ?
#
loop_
_entity_poly.entity_id
_entity_poly.type
_entity_poly.pdbx_seq_one_letter_code
_entity_poly.pdbx_strand_id
1 'polypeptide(L)'
;TPLKGPELILGKFLPYFGIGLLDVVLAVLTGAFVFDVPLRGSVPLLFGMAAVFLTGALALGLVISIVTKGQLLASQLAMVLTFLPAFLLSGFMYDIGNMPRPIQVVTHLVPARYFVALLKGIYLKGVGLEVLAPQALLLAAFSVVMLTIATIKFRKNLE
;
A
#
# COMPACT_ATOMS: atom_id res chain seq x y z
N THR A 1 -18.72 21.24 -20.83
CA THR A 1 -17.34 21.68 -20.53
C THR A 1 -16.50 20.46 -20.28
N PRO A 2 -15.52 20.12 -21.14
CA PRO A 2 -14.80 18.86 -21.00
C PRO A 2 -13.92 18.93 -19.75
N LEU A 3 -14.30 18.16 -18.73
CA LEU A 3 -13.53 17.98 -17.50
C LEU A 3 -12.12 17.52 -17.89
N LYS A 4 -11.12 18.32 -17.55
CA LYS A 4 -9.71 17.95 -17.80
C LYS A 4 -9.46 16.65 -17.05
N GLY A 5 -9.04 15.59 -17.75
CA GLY A 5 -8.84 14.28 -17.12
C GLY A 5 -8.06 14.29 -15.78
N PRO A 6 -7.08 15.20 -15.53
CA PRO A 6 -6.40 15.29 -14.24
C PRO A 6 -7.32 15.60 -13.05
N GLU A 7 -8.36 16.40 -13.26
CA GLU A 7 -9.33 16.78 -12.22
C GLU A 7 -10.26 15.61 -11.88
N LEU A 8 -10.59 14.76 -12.87
CA LEU A 8 -11.42 13.58 -12.66
C LEU A 8 -10.68 12.49 -11.86
N ILE A 9 -9.36 12.35 -12.06
CA ILE A 9 -8.55 11.39 -11.30
C ILE A 9 -8.24 11.89 -9.90
N LEU A 10 -7.91 13.17 -9.71
CA LEU A 10 -7.78 13.73 -8.36
C LEU A 10 -9.10 13.62 -7.58
N GLY A 11 -10.22 13.90 -8.26
CA GLY A 11 -11.57 13.73 -7.70
C GLY A 11 -11.96 12.28 -7.39
N LYS A 12 -11.32 11.28 -7.99
CA LYS A 12 -11.55 9.85 -7.72
C LYS A 12 -10.53 9.25 -6.75
N PHE A 13 -9.29 9.75 -6.77
CA PHE A 13 -8.21 9.33 -5.88
C PHE A 13 -8.45 9.77 -4.44
N LEU A 14 -8.87 11.03 -4.23
CA LEU A 14 -9.15 11.56 -2.89
C LEU A 14 -10.20 10.74 -2.11
N PRO A 15 -11.36 10.40 -2.69
CA PRO A 15 -12.36 9.58 -2.01
C PRO A 15 -11.83 8.20 -1.62
N TYR A 16 -11.13 7.51 -2.53
CA TYR A 16 -10.57 6.19 -2.21
C TYR A 16 -9.46 6.25 -1.17
N PHE A 17 -8.63 7.30 -1.20
CA PHE A 17 -7.64 7.54 -0.17
C PHE A 17 -8.29 7.81 1.20
N GLY A 18 -9.36 8.61 1.23
CA GLY A 18 -10.14 8.87 2.44
C GLY A 18 -10.80 7.61 3.00
N ILE A 19 -11.42 6.79 2.14
CA ILE A 19 -12.00 5.49 2.54
C ILE A 19 -10.91 4.58 3.10
N GLY A 20 -9.75 4.50 2.45
CA GLY A 20 -8.65 3.66 2.91
C GLY A 20 -8.04 4.13 4.23
N LEU A 21 -7.90 5.44 4.45
CA LEU A 21 -7.50 5.97 5.75
C LEU A 21 -8.53 5.69 6.84
N LEU A 22 -9.82 5.83 6.51
CA LEU A 22 -10.90 5.49 7.43
C LEU A 22 -10.86 4.01 7.80
N ASP A 23 -10.60 3.12 6.84
CA ASP A 23 -10.42 1.69 7.09
C ASP A 23 -9.21 1.42 8.01
N VAL A 24 -8.09 2.14 7.83
CA VAL A 24 -6.95 2.07 8.76
C VAL A 24 -7.34 2.55 10.16
N VAL A 25 -8.10 3.63 10.30
CA VAL A 25 -8.62 4.09 11.60
C VAL A 25 -9.47 3.01 12.25
N LEU A 26 -10.43 2.44 11.52
CA LEU A 26 -11.30 1.38 12.01
C LEU A 26 -10.50 0.14 12.43
N ALA A 27 -9.49 -0.26 11.64
CA ALA A 27 -8.62 -1.38 11.96
C ALA A 27 -7.82 -1.13 13.24
N VAL A 28 -7.26 0.08 13.42
CA VAL A 28 -6.52 0.46 14.63
C VAL A 28 -7.45 0.48 15.85
N LEU A 29 -8.64 1.07 15.73
CA LEU A 29 -9.63 1.13 16.81
C LEU A 29 -10.10 -0.28 17.20
N THR A 30 -10.41 -1.13 16.22
CA THR A 30 -10.81 -2.52 16.48
C THR A 30 -9.67 -3.28 17.16
N GLY A 31 -8.43 -3.13 16.68
CA GLY A 31 -7.26 -3.74 17.31
C GLY A 31 -7.07 -3.31 18.77
N ALA A 32 -7.29 -2.03 19.08
CA ALA A 32 -7.14 -1.49 20.43
C ALA A 32 -8.30 -1.84 21.37
N PHE A 33 -9.55 -1.71 20.91
CA PHE A 33 -10.74 -1.80 21.77
C PHE A 33 -11.41 -3.18 21.78
N VAL A 34 -11.25 -3.98 20.72
CA VAL A 34 -11.87 -5.31 20.62
C VAL A 34 -10.87 -6.42 20.94
N PHE A 35 -9.62 -6.27 20.49
CA PHE A 35 -8.58 -7.29 20.64
C PHE A 35 -7.54 -6.96 21.73
N ASP A 36 -7.69 -5.83 22.44
CA ASP A 36 -6.76 -5.35 23.48
C ASP A 36 -5.29 -5.37 23.04
N VAL A 37 -5.02 -5.08 21.76
CA VAL A 37 -3.66 -5.03 21.22
C VAL A 37 -3.12 -3.61 21.40
N PRO A 38 -2.22 -3.36 22.38
CA PRO A 38 -1.73 -2.02 22.64
C PRO A 38 -0.85 -1.55 21.49
N LEU A 39 -1.12 -0.36 20.97
CA LEU A 39 -0.20 0.32 20.07
C LEU A 39 0.98 0.86 20.89
N ARG A 40 2.08 0.10 20.94
CA ARG A 40 3.28 0.47 21.71
C ARG A 40 4.09 1.59 21.09
N GLY A 41 4.06 1.70 19.76
CA GLY A 41 4.79 2.72 19.01
C GLY A 41 4.01 4.02 18.81
N SER A 42 4.48 4.84 17.87
CA SER A 42 3.88 6.15 17.61
C SER A 42 2.70 6.08 16.63
N VAL A 43 1.54 6.54 17.09
CA VAL A 43 0.31 6.68 16.28
C VAL A 43 0.56 7.49 14.99
N PRO A 44 1.23 8.66 15.03
CA PRO A 44 1.47 9.45 13.82
C PRO A 44 2.35 8.74 12.79
N LEU A 45 3.30 7.93 13.24
CA LEU A 45 4.17 7.15 12.36
C LEU A 45 3.38 6.05 11.65
N LEU A 46 2.48 5.37 12.36
CA LEU A 46 1.59 4.38 11.76
C LEU A 46 0.74 5.01 10.66
N PHE A 47 0.02 6.08 10.97
CA PHE A 47 -0.85 6.75 9.99
C PHE A 47 -0.06 7.37 8.84
N GLY A 48 1.12 7.94 9.10
CA GLY A 48 2.01 8.48 8.07
C GLY A 48 2.48 7.38 7.11
N MET A 49 2.93 6.24 7.63
CA MET A 49 3.37 5.12 6.78
C MET A 49 2.20 4.43 6.06
N ALA A 50 1.04 4.34 6.71
CA ALA A 50 -0.18 3.84 6.08
C ALA A 50 -0.60 4.74 4.92
N ALA A 51 -0.58 6.06 5.10
CA ALA A 51 -0.84 7.02 4.03
C ALA A 51 0.12 6.84 2.86
N VAL A 52 1.43 6.76 3.11
CA VAL A 52 2.44 6.54 2.07
C VAL A 52 2.18 5.25 1.28
N PHE A 53 1.88 4.15 1.97
CA PHE A 53 1.55 2.88 1.33
C PHE A 53 0.26 2.97 0.50
N LEU A 54 -0.80 3.55 1.07
CA LEU A 54 -2.09 3.75 0.40
C LEU A 54 -1.94 4.54 -0.89
N THR A 55 -1.16 5.62 -0.85
CA THR A 55 -0.86 6.43 -2.03
C THR A 55 -0.21 5.59 -3.14
N GLY A 56 0.79 4.78 -2.81
CA GLY A 56 1.47 3.92 -3.77
C GLY A 56 0.58 2.79 -4.31
N ALA A 57 -0.20 2.16 -3.43
CA ALA A 57 -1.12 1.08 -3.79
C ALA A 57 -2.25 1.57 -4.69
N LEU A 58 -2.82 2.74 -4.40
CA LEU A 58 -3.84 3.37 -5.24
C LEU A 58 -3.27 3.80 -6.60
N ALA A 59 -2.06 4.36 -6.62
CA ALA A 59 -1.38 4.70 -7.87
C ALA A 59 -1.13 3.46 -8.74
N LEU A 60 -0.69 2.35 -8.14
CA LEU A 60 -0.56 1.06 -8.82
C LEU A 60 -1.92 0.56 -9.37
N GLY A 61 -2.98 0.63 -8.57
CA GLY A 61 -4.33 0.25 -9.00
C GLY A 61 -4.83 1.09 -10.19
N LEU A 62 -4.55 2.39 -10.18
CA LEU A 62 -4.84 3.29 -11.31
C LEU A 62 -4.04 2.91 -12.56
N VAL A 63 -2.75 2.60 -12.42
CA VAL A 63 -1.92 2.14 -13.54
C VAL A 63 -2.49 0.87 -14.17
N ILE A 64 -2.93 -0.10 -13.35
CA ILE A 64 -3.57 -1.33 -13.83
C ILE A 64 -4.85 -0.98 -14.57
N SER A 65 -5.71 -0.15 -13.97
CA SER A 65 -6.98 0.29 -14.55
C SER A 65 -6.82 0.94 -15.94
N ILE A 66 -5.78 1.78 -16.11
CA ILE A 66 -5.46 2.45 -17.38
C ILE A 66 -4.98 1.46 -18.46
N VAL A 67 -4.24 0.41 -18.08
CA VAL A 67 -3.64 -0.53 -19.05
C VAL A 67 -4.63 -1.59 -19.53
N THR A 68 -5.65 -1.88 -18.73
CA THR A 68 -6.61 -2.96 -18.99
C THR A 68 -7.84 -2.47 -19.76
N LYS A 69 -8.26 -3.21 -20.78
CA LYS A 69 -9.42 -2.85 -21.65
C LYS A 69 -10.80 -3.19 -21.04
N GLY A 70 -10.91 -3.34 -19.73
CA GLY A 70 -12.20 -3.64 -19.08
C GLY A 70 -12.11 -3.71 -17.56
N GLN A 71 -13.16 -3.25 -16.87
CA GLN A 71 -13.22 -3.16 -15.41
C GLN A 71 -13.06 -4.54 -14.74
N LEU A 72 -13.69 -5.59 -15.28
CA LEU A 72 -13.58 -6.94 -14.72
C LEU A 72 -12.15 -7.49 -14.83
N LEU A 73 -11.50 -7.28 -15.98
CA LEU A 73 -10.13 -7.71 -16.20
C LEU A 73 -9.15 -6.92 -15.30
N ALA A 74 -9.39 -5.61 -15.12
CA ALA A 74 -8.65 -4.76 -14.20
C ALA A 74 -8.68 -5.31 -12.77
N SER A 75 -9.87 -5.65 -12.29
CA SER A 75 -10.07 -6.20 -10.94
C SER A 75 -9.41 -7.57 -10.79
N GLN A 76 -9.52 -8.46 -11.78
CA GLN A 76 -8.88 -9.78 -11.74
C GLN A 76 -7.36 -9.67 -11.75
N LEU A 77 -6.79 -8.81 -12.61
CA LEU A 77 -5.35 -8.59 -12.65
C LEU A 77 -4.83 -7.93 -11.37
N ALA A 78 -5.55 -6.95 -10.81
CA ALA A 78 -5.20 -6.40 -9.51
C ALA A 78 -5.20 -7.49 -8.43
N MET A 79 -6.22 -8.34 -8.40
CA MET A 79 -6.29 -9.43 -7.42
C MET A 79 -5.10 -10.40 -7.53
N VAL A 80 -4.76 -10.84 -8.74
CA VAL A 80 -3.71 -11.83 -8.96
C VAL A 80 -2.31 -11.24 -8.84
N LEU A 81 -2.09 -10.02 -9.32
CA LEU A 81 -0.75 -9.41 -9.38
C LEU A 81 -0.38 -8.64 -8.12
N THR A 82 -1.36 -8.10 -7.39
CA THR A 82 -1.08 -7.23 -6.23
C THR A 82 -1.58 -7.85 -4.94
N PHE A 83 -2.85 -8.24 -4.86
CA PHE A 83 -3.45 -8.74 -3.63
C PHE A 83 -2.88 -10.10 -3.22
N LEU A 84 -2.85 -11.10 -4.10
CA LEU A 84 -2.35 -12.44 -3.76
C LEU A 84 -0.87 -12.41 -3.31
N PRO A 85 0.06 -11.76 -4.04
CA PRO A 85 1.45 -11.65 -3.59
C PRO A 85 1.57 -10.84 -2.30
N ALA A 86 0.82 -9.74 -2.16
CA ALA A 86 0.82 -8.97 -0.93
C ALA A 86 0.31 -9.80 0.25
N PHE A 87 -0.68 -10.66 0.08
CA PHE A 87 -1.25 -11.44 1.17
C PHE A 87 -0.32 -12.60 1.58
N LEU A 88 0.24 -13.32 0.59
CA LEU A 88 1.05 -14.53 0.82
C LEU A 88 2.51 -14.20 1.15
N LEU A 89 3.10 -13.20 0.50
CA LEU A 89 4.55 -12.94 0.51
C LEU A 89 4.96 -11.72 1.36
N SER A 90 4.02 -10.99 1.97
CA SER A 90 4.35 -9.82 2.80
C SER A 90 4.93 -10.15 4.17
N GLY A 91 4.92 -11.42 4.58
CA GLY A 91 5.22 -11.77 5.97
C GLY A 91 4.02 -11.67 6.92
N PHE A 92 2.82 -11.37 6.41
CA PHE A 92 1.58 -11.32 7.21
C PHE A 92 1.09 -12.73 7.55
N MET A 93 0.74 -13.51 6.52
CA MET A 93 0.20 -14.88 6.70
C MET A 93 1.29 -15.90 7.04
N TYR A 94 2.43 -15.83 6.34
CA TYR A 94 3.56 -16.74 6.50
C TYR A 94 4.79 -15.95 6.93
N ASP A 95 5.56 -16.46 7.88
CA ASP A 95 6.85 -15.84 8.21
C ASP A 95 7.82 -16.01 7.01
N ILE A 96 8.46 -14.92 6.63
CA ILE A 96 9.42 -14.87 5.52
C ILE A 96 10.64 -15.76 5.83
N GLY A 97 11.01 -15.90 7.11
CA GLY A 97 12.10 -16.76 7.53
C GLY A 97 11.87 -18.25 7.23
N ASN A 98 10.60 -18.68 7.17
CA ASN A 98 10.22 -20.06 6.89
C ASN A 98 10.09 -20.36 5.38
N MET A 99 10.22 -19.35 4.52
CA MET A 99 10.12 -19.55 3.07
C MET A 99 11.44 -20.08 2.49
N PRO A 100 11.40 -20.95 1.45
CA PRO A 100 12.60 -21.31 0.68
C PRO A 100 13.30 -20.08 0.11
N ARG A 101 14.64 -20.12 0.01
CA ARG A 101 15.49 -19.00 -0.46
C ARG A 101 15.00 -18.34 -1.76
N PRO A 102 14.55 -19.08 -2.80
CA PRO A 102 14.06 -18.44 -4.03
C PRO A 102 12.83 -17.55 -3.79
N ILE A 103 11.90 -18.00 -2.94
CA ILE A 103 10.68 -17.26 -2.61
C ILE A 103 11.01 -16.01 -1.79
N GLN A 104 11.98 -16.09 -0.88
CA GLN A 104 12.44 -14.94 -0.11
C GLN A 104 12.93 -13.80 -1.02
N VAL A 105 13.66 -14.12 -2.09
CA VAL A 105 14.12 -13.10 -3.06
C VAL A 105 12.93 -12.40 -3.72
N VAL A 106 11.93 -13.16 -4.17
CA VAL A 106 10.72 -12.61 -4.81
C VAL A 106 9.96 -11.69 -3.87
N THR A 107 9.92 -11.99 -2.57
CA THR A 107 9.22 -11.14 -1.59
C THR A 107 9.77 -9.72 -1.50
N HIS A 108 11.02 -9.46 -1.91
CA HIS A 108 11.58 -8.10 -1.94
C HIS A 108 10.90 -7.18 -2.96
N LEU A 109 10.26 -7.76 -3.98
CA LEU A 109 9.47 -7.03 -4.98
C LEU A 109 8.10 -6.61 -4.45
N VAL A 110 7.66 -7.20 -3.34
CA VAL A 110 6.32 -6.98 -2.79
C VAL A 110 6.37 -5.82 -1.79
N PRO A 111 5.81 -4.64 -2.11
CA PRO A 111 5.89 -3.47 -1.25
C PRO A 111 5.17 -3.68 0.10
N ALA A 112 4.12 -4.52 0.11
CA ALA A 112 3.40 -4.89 1.32
C ALA A 112 4.29 -5.56 2.38
N ARG A 113 5.41 -6.19 1.98
CA ARG A 113 6.41 -6.71 2.92
C ARG A 113 6.93 -5.65 3.87
N TYR A 114 7.29 -4.48 3.34
CA TYR A 114 7.84 -3.40 4.12
C TYR A 114 6.78 -2.78 5.05
N PHE A 115 5.54 -2.68 4.58
CA PHE A 115 4.43 -2.20 5.41
C PHE A 115 4.09 -3.15 6.56
N VAL A 116 4.06 -4.46 6.32
CA VAL A 116 3.84 -5.45 7.39
C VAL A 116 4.98 -5.45 8.41
N ALA A 117 6.24 -5.30 7.95
CA ALA A 117 7.37 -5.15 8.85
C ALA A 117 7.27 -3.89 9.72
N LEU A 118 6.83 -2.76 9.14
CA LEU A 118 6.54 -1.52 9.87
C LEU A 118 5.44 -1.73 10.91
N LEU A 119 4.32 -2.32 10.53
CA LEU A 119 3.21 -2.61 11.46
C LEU A 119 3.66 -3.47 12.63
N LYS A 120 4.38 -4.58 12.38
CA LYS A 120 4.92 -5.43 13.44
C LYS A 120 5.91 -4.67 14.34
N GLY A 121 6.75 -3.82 13.76
CA GLY A 121 7.67 -2.97 14.50
C GLY A 121 6.95 -2.00 15.44
N ILE A 122 5.93 -1.31 14.94
CA ILE A 122 5.18 -0.30 15.70
C ILE A 122 4.30 -0.96 16.77
N TYR A 123 3.53 -2.00 16.42
CA TYR A 123 2.62 -2.65 17.36
C TYR A 123 3.34 -3.50 18.41
N LEU A 124 4.27 -4.37 17.98
CA LEU A 124 4.85 -5.38 18.88
C LEU A 124 6.09 -4.85 19.61
N LYS A 125 6.95 -4.14 18.89
CA LYS A 125 8.26 -3.70 19.41
C LYS A 125 8.27 -2.25 19.91
N GLY A 126 7.29 -1.43 19.52
CA GLY A 126 7.25 -0.01 19.87
C GLY A 126 8.43 0.79 19.34
N VAL A 127 9.07 0.33 18.26
CA VAL A 127 10.28 0.99 17.72
C VAL A 127 9.91 2.21 16.88
N GLY A 128 10.72 3.26 17.01
CA GLY A 128 10.57 4.50 16.25
C GLY A 128 11.10 4.44 14.82
N LEU A 129 11.05 5.59 14.15
CA LEU A 129 11.49 5.74 12.75
C LEU A 129 12.99 5.42 12.57
N GLU A 130 13.82 5.56 13.59
CA GLU A 130 15.26 5.30 13.53
C GLU A 130 15.58 3.85 13.11
N VAL A 131 14.84 2.89 13.65
CA VAL A 131 15.01 1.46 13.33
C VAL A 131 14.23 1.09 12.06
N LEU A 132 13.15 1.82 11.79
CA LEU A 132 12.21 1.57 10.70
C LEU A 132 12.52 2.36 9.41
N ALA A 133 13.56 3.20 9.44
CA ALA A 133 13.92 4.09 8.34
C ALA A 133 14.16 3.35 7.01
N PRO A 134 14.85 2.18 6.97
CA PRO A 134 15.03 1.47 5.71
C PRO A 134 13.70 1.03 5.08
N GLN A 135 12.77 0.51 5.88
CA GLN A 135 11.45 0.07 5.40
C GLN A 135 10.60 1.26 4.99
N ALA A 136 10.63 2.35 5.77
CA ALA A 136 9.93 3.60 5.46
C ALA A 136 10.43 4.22 4.15
N LEU A 137 11.75 4.24 3.92
CA LEU A 137 12.35 4.76 2.69
C LEU A 137 11.97 3.92 1.46
N LEU A 138 12.01 2.59 1.57
CA LEU A 138 11.61 1.72 0.46
C LEU A 138 10.11 1.87 0.12
N LEU A 139 9.27 2.03 1.13
CA LEU A 139 7.84 2.27 0.97
C LEU A 139 7.55 3.64 0.34
N ALA A 140 8.27 4.67 0.77
CA ALA A 140 8.20 6.01 0.18
C ALA A 140 8.67 6.02 -1.27
N ALA A 141 9.80 5.36 -1.57
CA ALA A 141 10.31 5.21 -2.92
C ALA A 141 9.28 4.50 -3.82
N PHE A 142 8.68 3.39 -3.34
CA PHE A 142 7.60 2.70 -4.05
C PHE A 142 6.42 3.65 -4.36
N SER A 143 5.97 4.42 -3.37
CA SER A 143 4.86 5.36 -3.51
C SER A 143 5.14 6.44 -4.57
N VAL A 144 6.33 7.05 -4.52
CA VAL A 144 6.77 8.08 -5.48
C VAL A 144 6.89 7.52 -6.88
N VAL A 145 7.51 6.33 -7.03
CA VAL A 145 7.66 5.67 -8.34
C VAL A 145 6.29 5.38 -8.95
N MET A 146 5.37 4.79 -8.18
CA MET A 146 4.03 4.45 -8.69
C MET A 146 3.20 5.68 -9.04
N LEU A 147 3.24 6.73 -8.21
CA LEU A 147 2.59 8.01 -8.53
C LEU A 147 3.13 8.63 -9.82
N THR A 148 4.45 8.58 -10.01
CA THR A 148 5.11 9.12 -11.21
C THR A 148 4.65 8.35 -12.45
N ILE A 149 4.66 7.01 -12.40
CA ILE A 149 4.19 6.15 -13.49
C ILE A 149 2.71 6.39 -13.79
N ALA A 150 1.86 6.47 -12.76
CA ALA A 150 0.44 6.76 -12.90
C ALA A 150 0.21 8.10 -13.62
N THR A 151 0.93 9.14 -13.20
CA THR A 151 0.83 10.48 -13.79
C THR A 151 1.27 10.49 -15.26
N ILE A 152 2.38 9.81 -15.60
CA ILE A 152 2.89 9.75 -16.98
C ILE A 152 1.95 8.97 -17.88
N LYS A 153 1.51 7.77 -17.47
CA LYS A 153 0.58 6.95 -18.26
C LYS A 153 -0.75 7.66 -18.47
N PHE A 154 -1.19 8.42 -17.48
CA PHE A 154 -2.45 9.13 -17.57
C PHE A 154 -2.42 10.27 -18.59
N ARG A 155 -1.34 11.08 -18.62
CA ARG A 155 -1.18 12.12 -19.65
C ARG A 155 -1.24 11.54 -21.06
N LYS A 156 -0.60 10.39 -21.29
CA LYS A 156 -0.60 9.69 -22.59
C LYS A 156 -1.94 9.12 -23.05
N ASN A 157 -2.93 8.97 -22.18
CA ASN A 157 -4.27 8.49 -22.57
C ASN A 157 -5.26 9.63 -22.84
N LEU A 158 -4.88 10.87 -22.52
CA LEU A 158 -5.67 12.08 -22.79
C LEU A 158 -5.29 12.77 -24.09
N GLU A 159 -4.09 12.46 -24.61
CA GLU A 159 -3.64 12.76 -25.97
C GLU A 159 -4.13 11.67 -26.93
#